data_AF-A0A7C0VKE9-F1
#
_entry.id   AF-A0A7C0VKE9-F1
#
_cell.length_a   1.000
_cell.length_b   1.000
_cell.length_c   1.000
_cell.angle_alpha   90.00
_cell.angle_beta   90.00
_cell.angle_gamma   90.00
#
_symmetry.space_group_name_H-M   'P 1'
#
loop_
_entity.id
_entity.type
_entity.pdbx_description
1 polymer ?
#
loop_
_entity_poly.entity_id
_entity_poly.type
_entity_poly.pdbx_seq_one_letter_code
_entity_poly.pdbx_strand_id
1 'polypeptide(L)'
;MKKMEKLLKTMTFEFFGSGNHKITPVMFFAEANSLFLDVRSKEEFETVVFSLAHHTSTLHIPINEVPERVSEIPKDKLVGVFCSSGVRSTMVYLYLMALGFDKVRIIEGGYAELVEELKPGKLLKQLP
;
A
#
# COMPACT_ATOMS: atom_id res chain seq x y z
N MET A 1 -23.33 0.01 3.05
CA MET A 1 -23.66 1.42 2.73
C MET A 1 -23.28 2.40 3.83
N LYS A 2 -23.88 2.35 5.05
CA LYS A 2 -23.64 3.35 6.12
C LYS A 2 -22.16 3.62 6.49
N LYS A 3 -21.29 2.61 6.43
CA LYS A 3 -19.85 2.78 6.74
C LYS A 3 -19.10 3.61 5.69
N MET A 4 -19.37 3.38 4.41
CA MET A 4 -18.71 4.11 3.32
C MET A 4 -19.15 5.58 3.29
N GLU A 5 -20.46 5.84 3.45
CA GLU A 5 -20.97 7.21 3.56
C GLU A 5 -20.33 7.98 4.73
N LYS A 6 -20.17 7.33 5.88
CA LYS A 6 -19.49 7.93 7.04
C LYS A 6 -18.02 8.24 6.73
N LEU A 7 -17.32 7.33 6.06
CA LEU A 7 -15.92 7.53 5.66
C LEU A 7 -15.78 8.70 4.66
N LEU A 8 -16.63 8.75 3.63
CA LEU A 8 -16.57 9.83 2.64
C LEU A 8 -16.81 11.21 3.29
N LYS A 9 -17.66 11.30 4.32
CA LYS A 9 -17.86 12.54 5.08
C LYS A 9 -16.62 13.02 5.85
N THR A 10 -15.65 12.14 6.14
CA THR A 10 -14.38 12.54 6.78
C THR A 10 -13.31 12.95 5.77
N MET A 11 -13.55 12.73 4.47
CA MET A 11 -12.61 13.08 3.40
C MET A 11 -12.78 14.55 3.00
N THR A 12 -12.48 15.45 3.92
CA THR A 12 -12.59 16.90 3.75
C THR A 12 -11.39 17.49 3.01
N PHE A 13 -11.40 18.81 2.79
CA PHE A 13 -10.24 19.53 2.26
C PHE A 13 -8.98 19.29 3.08
N GLU A 14 -9.08 19.29 4.42
CA GLU A 14 -7.96 19.06 5.33
C GLU A 14 -7.42 17.63 5.18
N PHE A 15 -8.31 16.65 5.02
CA PHE A 15 -7.92 15.26 4.81
C PHE A 15 -7.07 15.13 3.53
N PHE A 16 -7.57 15.65 2.41
CA PHE A 16 -6.84 15.57 1.14
C PHE A 16 -5.60 16.47 1.11
N GLY A 17 -5.69 17.67 1.68
CA GLY A 17 -4.60 18.64 1.76
C GLY A 17 -3.44 18.17 2.65
N SER A 18 -3.70 17.31 3.64
CA SER A 18 -2.64 16.71 4.46
C SER A 18 -1.78 15.68 3.71
N GLY A 19 -2.27 15.11 2.61
CA GLY A 19 -1.57 14.05 1.88
C GLY A 19 -1.45 12.70 2.63
N ASN A 20 -1.90 12.62 3.89
CA ASN A 20 -1.73 11.47 4.77
C ASN A 20 -2.42 10.17 4.31
N HIS A 21 -3.13 10.16 3.18
CA HIS A 21 -3.69 8.95 2.58
C HIS A 21 -2.72 8.28 1.59
N LYS A 22 -1.61 8.95 1.26
CA LYS A 22 -0.55 8.47 0.37
C LYS A 22 0.78 8.40 1.10
N ILE A 23 1.72 7.67 0.52
CA ILE A 23 3.11 7.60 0.96
C ILE A 23 4.00 7.32 -0.25
N THR A 24 5.16 8.00 -0.33
CA THR A 24 6.18 7.69 -1.35
C THR A 24 6.90 6.39 -1.00
N PRO A 25 7.47 5.66 -1.98
CA PRO A 25 8.30 4.49 -1.71
C PRO A 25 9.46 4.78 -0.74
N VAL A 26 10.12 5.94 -0.88
CA VAL A 26 11.21 6.39 0.01
C VAL A 26 10.75 6.43 1.47
N MET A 27 9.64 7.13 1.73
CA MET A 27 9.13 7.30 3.09
C MET A 27 8.60 5.98 3.64
N PHE A 28 7.95 5.17 2.80
CA PHE A 28 7.43 3.87 3.18
C PHE A 28 8.54 2.89 3.57
N PHE A 29 9.66 2.86 2.84
CA PHE A 29 10.78 1.97 3.15
C PHE A 29 11.60 2.41 4.37
N ALA A 30 11.42 3.65 4.86
CA ALA A 30 12.00 4.09 6.13
C ALA A 30 11.23 3.55 7.36
N GLU A 31 10.04 2.99 7.17
CA GLU A 31 9.16 2.52 8.25
C GLU A 31 9.54 1.11 8.71
N ALA A 32 10.03 1.01 9.95
CA ALA A 32 10.53 -0.23 10.53
C ALA A 32 9.46 -1.33 10.69
N ASN A 33 8.19 -0.96 10.86
CA ASN A 33 7.08 -1.91 11.01
C ASN A 33 6.00 -1.70 9.96
N SER A 34 6.30 -2.14 8.74
CA SER A 34 5.46 -1.98 7.56
C SER A 34 5.13 -3.31 6.88
N LEU A 35 4.12 -3.29 6.02
CA LEU A 35 3.76 -4.37 5.09
C LEU A 35 3.43 -3.76 3.72
N PHE A 36 4.11 -4.21 2.68
CA PHE A 36 3.79 -3.90 1.30
C PHE A 36 2.68 -4.83 0.80
N LEU A 37 1.47 -4.31 0.62
CA LEU A 37 0.32 -5.04 0.10
C LEU A 37 0.18 -4.81 -1.41
N ASP A 38 0.56 -5.80 -2.19
CA ASP A 38 0.40 -5.78 -3.64
C ASP A 38 -0.98 -6.30 -4.03
N VAL A 39 -1.81 -5.43 -4.61
CA VAL A 39 -3.19 -5.76 -5.02
C VAL A 39 -3.37 -5.92 -6.53
N ARG A 40 -2.26 -6.04 -7.26
CA ARG A 40 -2.27 -6.33 -8.70
C ARG A 40 -2.82 -7.73 -8.96
N SER A 41 -3.22 -7.98 -10.21
CA SER A 41 -3.68 -9.32 -10.59
C SER A 41 -2.55 -10.35 -10.45
N LYS A 42 -2.92 -11.62 -10.47
CA LYS A 42 -1.95 -12.72 -10.44
C LYS A 42 -0.95 -12.62 -11.59
N GLU A 43 -1.41 -12.31 -12.80
CA GLU A 43 -0.59 -12.22 -14.01
C GLU A 43 0.43 -11.08 -13.93
N GLU A 44 0.03 -9.92 -13.39
CA GLU A 44 0.95 -8.79 -13.16
C GLU A 44 2.01 -9.13 -12.12
N PHE A 45 1.62 -9.81 -11.04
CA PHE A 45 2.53 -10.25 -9.99
C PHE A 45 3.54 -11.28 -10.52
N GLU A 46 3.07 -12.30 -11.25
CA GLU A 46 3.93 -13.31 -11.87
C GLU A 46 4.88 -12.71 -12.92
N THR A 47 4.48 -11.64 -13.62
CA THR A 47 5.33 -10.93 -14.58
C THR A 47 6.44 -10.14 -13.88
N VAL A 48 6.13 -9.47 -12.78
CA VAL A 48 7.10 -8.68 -11.99
C VAL A 48 6.80 -8.83 -10.51
N VAL A 49 7.67 -9.57 -9.81
CA VAL A 49 7.59 -9.80 -8.36
C VAL A 49 8.47 -8.80 -7.62
N PHE A 50 7.90 -8.15 -6.59
CA PHE A 50 8.67 -7.33 -5.65
C PHE A 50 8.86 -8.10 -4.34
N SER A 51 10.04 -8.68 -4.13
CA SER A 51 10.35 -9.41 -2.88
C SER A 51 10.64 -8.47 -1.70
N LEU A 52 11.17 -7.27 -1.98
CA LEU A 52 11.51 -6.21 -1.02
C LEU A 52 12.25 -6.71 0.25
N ALA A 53 13.04 -7.78 0.12
CA ALA A 53 13.59 -8.54 1.25
C ALA A 53 14.42 -7.72 2.25
N HIS A 54 15.00 -6.60 1.80
CA HIS A 54 15.81 -5.69 2.62
C HIS A 54 15.07 -4.43 3.07
N HIS A 55 13.79 -4.29 2.74
CA HIS A 55 12.99 -3.09 3.07
C HIS A 55 11.82 -3.45 3.99
N THR A 56 10.99 -4.40 3.58
CA THR A 56 9.75 -4.73 4.31
C THR A 56 9.18 -6.08 3.90
N SER A 57 8.30 -6.62 4.73
CA SER A 57 7.50 -7.79 4.35
C SER A 57 6.53 -7.46 3.21
N THR A 58 6.31 -8.42 2.32
CA THR A 58 5.38 -8.29 1.19
C THR A 58 4.24 -9.28 1.31
N LEU A 59 3.04 -8.88 0.89
CA LEU A 59 1.85 -9.72 0.82
C LEU A 59 1.13 -9.42 -0.50
N HIS A 60 0.91 -10.46 -1.31
CA HIS A 60 0.14 -10.34 -2.54
C HIS A 60 -1.27 -10.88 -2.34
N ILE A 61 -2.26 -10.02 -2.57
CA ILE A 61 -3.68 -10.35 -2.57
C ILE A 61 -4.32 -9.60 -3.74
N PRO A 62 -4.62 -10.28 -4.87
CA PRO A 62 -5.36 -9.66 -5.96
C PRO A 62 -6.61 -8.94 -5.46
N ILE A 63 -6.91 -7.75 -6.01
CA ILE A 63 -8.03 -6.91 -5.52
C ILE A 63 -9.35 -7.68 -5.36
N ASN A 64 -9.65 -8.63 -6.26
CA ASN A 64 -10.86 -9.44 -6.25
C ASN A 64 -10.91 -10.52 -5.16
N GLU A 65 -9.80 -10.75 -4.44
CA GLU A 65 -9.69 -11.69 -3.31
C GLU A 65 -9.55 -10.98 -1.96
N VAL A 66 -9.38 -9.64 -1.96
CA VAL A 66 -9.19 -8.85 -0.74
C VAL A 66 -10.33 -9.03 0.27
N PRO A 67 -11.62 -9.05 -0.13
CA PRO A 67 -12.71 -9.24 0.83
C PRO A 67 -12.64 -10.57 1.59
N GLU A 68 -12.25 -11.65 0.91
CA GLU A 68 -12.15 -13.00 1.48
C GLU A 68 -10.87 -13.19 2.30
N ARG A 69 -9.80 -12.48 1.93
CA ARG A 69 -8.45 -12.61 2.53
C ARG A 69 -8.08 -11.46 3.45
N VAL A 70 -9.04 -10.60 3.82
CA VAL A 70 -8.78 -9.41 4.64
C VAL A 70 -8.17 -9.70 6.01
N SER A 71 -8.41 -10.90 6.56
CA SER A 71 -7.82 -11.35 7.83
C SER A 71 -6.31 -11.58 7.76
N GLU A 72 -5.73 -11.74 6.57
CA GLU A 72 -4.28 -11.84 6.37
C GLU A 72 -3.59 -10.48 6.48
N ILE A 73 -4.34 -9.39 6.35
CA ILE A 73 -3.81 -8.02 6.38
C ILE A 73 -3.69 -7.57 7.85
N PRO A 74 -2.47 -7.27 8.35
CA PRO A 74 -2.24 -6.88 9.72
C PRO A 74 -2.81 -5.49 10.01
N LYS A 75 -3.34 -5.32 11.23
CA LYS A 75 -3.86 -4.01 11.71
C LYS A 75 -2.83 -3.25 12.57
N ASP A 76 -1.80 -3.93 13.04
CA ASP A 76 -0.78 -3.37 13.93
C ASP A 76 0.38 -2.70 13.16
N LYS A 77 0.56 -3.03 11.87
CA LYS A 77 1.58 -2.50 10.97
C LYS A 77 1.08 -1.34 10.10
N LEU A 78 2.01 -0.56 9.56
CA LEU A 78 1.71 0.33 8.44
C LEU A 78 1.53 -0.49 7.15
N VAL A 79 0.32 -0.51 6.59
CA VAL A 79 0.02 -1.19 5.33
C VAL A 79 0.11 -0.21 4.17
N GLY A 80 1.12 -0.39 3.32
CA GLY A 80 1.28 0.33 2.06
C GLY A 80 0.63 -0.45 0.92
N VAL A 81 -0.48 0.04 0.38
CA VAL A 81 -1.22 -0.61 -0.70
C VAL A 81 -0.67 -0.18 -2.05
N PHE A 82 -0.25 -1.15 -2.86
CA PHE A 82 0.37 -0.91 -4.16
C PHE A 82 -0.45 -1.50 -5.31
N CYS A 83 -0.56 -0.73 -6.39
CA CYS A 83 -0.84 -1.25 -7.71
C CYS A 83 -0.12 -0.39 -8.77
N SER A 84 -0.19 -0.80 -10.03
CA SER A 84 0.53 -0.14 -11.13
C SER A 84 0.10 1.32 -11.40
N SER A 85 -1.20 1.64 -11.33
CA SER A 85 -1.76 2.94 -11.75
C SER A 85 -2.47 3.75 -10.65
N GLY A 86 -2.51 3.25 -9.42
CA GLY A 86 -3.20 3.88 -8.28
C GLY A 86 -4.70 3.59 -8.13
N VAL A 87 -5.40 3.12 -9.17
CA VAL A 87 -6.86 2.90 -9.10
C VAL A 87 -7.23 1.81 -8.09
N ARG A 88 -6.62 0.63 -8.20
CA ARG A 88 -6.92 -0.52 -7.35
C ARG A 88 -6.47 -0.32 -5.91
N SER A 89 -5.29 0.28 -5.72
CA SER A 89 -4.80 0.62 -4.38
C SER A 89 -5.71 1.64 -3.69
N THR A 90 -6.28 2.60 -4.43
CA THR A 90 -7.28 3.52 -3.87
C THR A 90 -8.56 2.80 -3.43
N MET A 91 -9.08 1.88 -4.25
CA MET A 91 -10.26 1.09 -3.91
C MET A 91 -10.03 0.24 -2.65
N VAL A 92 -8.89 -0.44 -2.57
CA VAL A 92 -8.53 -1.27 -1.40
C VAL A 92 -8.26 -0.41 -0.17
N TYR A 93 -7.59 0.73 -0.31
CA TYR A 93 -7.42 1.70 0.77
C TYR A 93 -8.77 2.09 1.39
N LEU A 94 -9.74 2.50 0.57
CA LEU A 94 -11.09 2.85 1.04
C LEU A 94 -11.80 1.68 1.72
N TYR A 95 -11.66 0.48 1.16
CA TYR A 95 -12.23 -0.73 1.72
C TYR A 95 -11.68 -1.03 3.12
N LEU A 96 -10.35 -1.01 3.29
CA LEU A 96 -9.70 -1.26 4.58
C LEU A 96 -10.03 -0.17 5.60
N MET A 97 -10.03 1.11 5.20
CA MET A 97 -10.45 2.22 6.06
C MET A 97 -11.90 2.02 6.56
N ALA A 98 -12.82 1.58 5.69
CA ALA A 98 -14.21 1.29 6.07
C ALA A 98 -14.34 0.10 7.03
N LEU A 99 -13.34 -0.80 7.07
CA LEU A 99 -13.22 -1.90 8.03
C LEU A 99 -12.48 -1.52 9.32
N GLY A 100 -12.10 -0.26 9.46
CA GLY A 100 -11.48 0.28 10.67
C GLY A 100 -9.98 0.03 10.75
N PHE A 101 -9.30 -0.20 9.62
CA PHE A 101 -7.86 -0.07 9.57
C PHE A 101 -7.49 1.43 9.61
N ASP A 102 -6.57 1.82 10.48
CA ASP A 102 -6.15 3.21 10.71
C ASP A 102 -4.76 3.52 10.14
N LYS A 103 -3.91 2.49 10.01
CA LYS A 103 -2.55 2.57 9.46
C LYS A 103 -2.46 2.05 8.03
N VAL A 104 -3.28 2.58 7.12
CA VAL A 104 -3.23 2.24 5.69
C VAL A 104 -2.82 3.46 4.88
N ARG A 105 -1.96 3.29 3.88
CA ARG A 105 -1.54 4.32 2.93
C ARG A 105 -1.51 3.77 1.51
N ILE A 106 -1.75 4.61 0.53
CA ILE A 106 -1.55 4.27 -0.89
C ILE A 106 -0.09 4.55 -1.23
N ILE A 107 0.63 3.54 -1.73
CA ILE A 107 1.97 3.75 -2.29
C ILE A 107 1.81 4.43 -3.64
N GLU A 108 2.35 5.64 -3.77
CA GLU A 108 2.22 6.45 -4.98
C GLU A 108 3.35 6.21 -5.99
N GLY A 109 3.16 6.70 -7.22
CA GLY A 109 4.19 6.66 -8.26
C GLY A 109 4.29 5.38 -9.10
N GLY A 110 3.56 4.34 -8.72
CA GLY A 110 3.47 3.10 -9.49
C GLY A 110 4.83 2.42 -9.66
N TYR A 111 5.06 1.78 -10.80
CA TYR A 111 6.31 1.06 -11.04
C TYR A 111 7.54 1.98 -11.03
N ALA A 112 7.45 3.16 -11.64
CA ALA A 112 8.61 4.03 -11.84
C ALA A 112 9.24 4.49 -10.52
N GLU A 113 8.44 5.05 -9.61
CA GLU A 113 8.94 5.49 -8.30
C GLU A 113 9.35 4.30 -7.43
N LEU A 114 8.64 3.17 -7.53
CA LEU A 114 8.99 1.98 -6.76
C LEU A 114 10.39 1.47 -7.16
N VAL A 115 10.66 1.30 -8.46
CA VAL A 115 11.95 0.77 -8.93
C VAL A 115 13.10 1.75 -8.79
N GLU A 116 12.83 3.06 -8.74
CA GLU A 116 13.84 4.08 -8.46
C GLU A 116 14.53 3.83 -7.10
N GLU A 117 13.77 3.44 -6.10
CA GLU A 117 14.28 3.13 -4.75
C GLU A 117 14.96 1.76 -4.64
N LEU A 118 14.87 0.92 -5.69
CA LEU A 118 15.52 -0.39 -5.72
C LEU A 118 16.88 -0.36 -6.43
N LYS A 119 17.34 0.81 -6.89
CA LYS A 119 18.65 0.96 -7.52
C LYS A 119 19.80 0.61 -6.56
N PRO A 120 20.95 0.12 -7.05
CA PRO A 120 22.06 -0.34 -6.20
C PRO A 120 22.50 0.67 -5.13
N GLY A 121 22.61 1.95 -5.47
CA GLY A 121 23.03 2.98 -4.51
C GLY A 121 22.03 3.29 -3.39
N LYS A 122 20.74 3.00 -3.62
CA LYS A 122 19.68 3.11 -2.60
C LYS A 122 19.62 1.84 -1.76
N LEU A 123 19.63 0.68 -2.43
CA LEU A 123 19.61 -0.63 -1.79
C LEU A 123 20.82 -0.85 -0.86
N LEU A 124 22.01 -0.40 -1.24
CA LEU A 124 23.21 -0.52 -0.42
C LEU A 124 23.04 0.10 0.98
N LYS A 125 22.18 1.12 1.12
CA LYS A 125 21.91 1.78 2.41
C LYS A 125 20.94 0.99 3.31
N GLN A 126 20.28 -0.02 2.76
CA GLN A 126 19.29 -0.87 3.44
C GLN A 126 19.86 -2.25 3.82
N LEU A 127 21.04 -2.59 3.29
CA LEU A 127 21.76 -3.80 3.67
C LEU A 127 22.38 -3.63 5.07
N PRO A 128 22.45 -4.72 5.86
CA PRO A 128 23.11 -4.71 7.16
C PRO A 128 24.62 -4.48 7.08
#